data_AF-A0A961E756-F1
#
_entry.id   AF-A0A961E756-F1
#
_cell.length_a   1.000
_cell.length_b   1.000
_cell.length_c   1.000
_cell.angle_alpha   90.00
_cell.angle_beta   90.00
_cell.angle_gamma   90.00
#
_symmetry.space_group_name_H-M   'P 1'
#
loop_
_entity.id
_entity.type
_entity.pdbx_description
1 polymer ?
#
loop_
_entity_poly.entity_id
_entity_poly.type
_entity_poly.pdbx_seq_one_letter_code
_entity_poly.pdbx_strand_id
1 'polypeptide(L)'
;MWQTARGTNGSSGACGDDGIGNRAARRGAGRASGRTRVAAASAVGAGAIALSLVAGTVPADAAPAAPAPAKVTPARPAPKPAPQAVRKPAAEPTKVPAPAATTNDRVKVTNIYWYSSRRVAIWVYSPAMKTNIQVQLLLARDWYAKPNARFPQLTMLDGLRAQDNQSGWILNTNVIDFYKDKNVNVVLPVGGESSFYTDWQQPDRGKHYMWETFLMKELPPILEKDWRSTKVRGIMGLSMGGSAAMMLAARNPGFYKFAASFSGILQFTSPGMAQAIQFAQNDGGGYDSEKMFGKPSDPAWQEHDPYLLADKLQGTSLYISSGNGVIGPHDQPSDIPLLATNYAGVGLELLSRVTSQQFAIKLAEEGVAARVVYRPSGTHTWPYWQFEMQQAWPQAASALGLAGDKVNCAVYGNFKKAAAKHKKVLGNCLTPDYAVPGGRAQDFFGGRIISGPKGPKIVVGAIGGAYSGAGGPGGPLGLPTSDELSTRDRKGRYNTFQRGRITWDAKNGTKIFR
;
A
#
# COMPACT_ATOMS: atom_id res chain seq x y z
N MET A 1 -17.48 -10.94 -7.93
CA MET A 1 -18.21 -12.22 -8.04
C MET A 1 -18.01 -12.92 -6.71
N TRP A 2 -19.09 -13.45 -6.13
CA TRP A 2 -19.20 -14.12 -4.81
C TRP A 2 -19.11 -13.24 -3.55
N GLN A 3 -20.29 -12.93 -2.98
CA GLN A 3 -20.74 -13.55 -1.73
C GLN A 3 -22.26 -13.39 -1.60
N THR A 4 -22.94 -14.54 -1.56
CA THR A 4 -24.37 -14.71 -1.35
C THR A 4 -24.70 -14.74 0.14
N ALA A 5 -25.67 -13.92 0.52
CA ALA A 5 -26.33 -13.96 1.82
C ALA A 5 -27.17 -15.24 1.96
N ARG A 6 -27.10 -15.90 3.11
CA ARG A 6 -28.17 -16.77 3.62
C ARG A 6 -28.70 -16.15 4.91
N GLY A 7 -30.01 -15.95 4.95
CA GLY A 7 -30.73 -15.53 6.14
C GLY A 7 -31.03 -16.69 7.07
N THR A 8 -31.27 -16.36 8.32
CA THR A 8 -32.01 -17.19 9.27
C THR A 8 -33.00 -16.30 10.01
N ASN A 9 -34.20 -16.86 10.19
CA ASN A 9 -35.38 -16.28 10.83
C ASN A 9 -35.13 -15.90 12.29
N GLY A 10 -35.85 -14.88 12.75
CA GLY A 10 -35.99 -14.58 14.17
C GLY A 10 -37.05 -15.44 14.86
N SER A 11 -36.88 -15.61 16.16
CA SER A 11 -37.97 -15.67 17.13
C SER A 11 -37.46 -15.19 18.50
N SER A 12 -38.37 -14.50 19.19
CA SER A 12 -38.25 -13.79 20.46
C SER A 12 -38.59 -14.67 21.67
N GLY A 13 -38.06 -14.33 22.86
CA GLY A 13 -38.50 -14.78 24.19
C GLY A 13 -37.32 -14.82 25.16
N ALA A 14 -37.10 -13.82 26.01
CA ALA A 14 -37.72 -13.55 27.33
C ALA A 14 -37.05 -14.29 28.51
N CYS A 15 -36.91 -13.55 29.62
CA CYS A 15 -36.16 -13.77 30.87
C CYS A 15 -36.42 -15.08 31.65
N GLY A 16 -35.47 -15.43 32.54
CA GLY A 16 -35.69 -16.33 33.69
C GLY A 16 -34.40 -16.70 34.43
N ASP A 17 -34.32 -16.31 35.71
CA ASP A 17 -33.28 -16.51 36.72
C ASP A 17 -33.20 -17.97 37.28
N ASP A 18 -32.20 -18.16 38.16
CA ASP A 18 -31.97 -19.26 39.13
C ASP A 18 -31.34 -20.56 38.57
N GLY A 19 -30.39 -21.26 39.19
CA GLY A 19 -29.79 -21.23 40.52
C GLY A 19 -29.21 -22.64 40.81
N ILE A 20 -27.97 -22.69 41.30
CA ILE A 20 -27.35 -23.68 42.22
C ILE A 20 -27.73 -25.18 42.10
N GLY A 21 -26.75 -26.08 41.99
CA GLY A 21 -26.99 -27.48 42.43
C GLY A 21 -25.95 -28.55 42.05
N ASN A 22 -24.95 -28.72 42.90
CA ASN A 22 -23.96 -29.79 42.91
C ASN A 22 -24.60 -31.18 43.22
N ARG A 23 -24.17 -32.27 42.56
CA ARG A 23 -23.90 -33.59 43.20
C ARG A 23 -23.53 -34.72 42.21
N ALA A 24 -22.47 -35.42 42.58
CA ALA A 24 -21.98 -36.67 42.01
C ALA A 24 -22.69 -37.91 42.62
N ALA A 25 -22.73 -39.02 41.88
CA ALA A 25 -22.56 -40.43 42.30
C ALA A 25 -23.01 -41.36 41.15
N ARG A 26 -22.12 -42.09 40.48
CA ARG A 26 -21.55 -43.42 40.82
C ARG A 26 -22.46 -44.64 40.51
N ARG A 27 -21.89 -45.51 39.65
CA ARG A 27 -21.82 -47.00 39.65
C ARG A 27 -22.78 -47.82 38.78
N GLY A 28 -22.15 -48.81 38.11
CA GLY A 28 -22.70 -50.13 37.76
C GLY A 28 -22.81 -50.39 36.25
N ALA A 29 -21.77 -50.82 35.53
CA ALA A 29 -21.25 -52.19 35.37
C ALA A 29 -22.13 -53.13 34.50
N GLY A 30 -21.56 -53.68 33.42
CA GLY A 30 -22.10 -54.90 32.77
C GLY A 30 -21.72 -55.17 31.31
N ARG A 31 -20.62 -55.92 31.09
CA ARG A 31 -20.31 -56.96 30.05
C ARG A 31 -20.82 -56.76 28.60
N ALA A 32 -19.93 -56.60 27.60
CA ALA A 32 -19.10 -57.62 26.91
C ALA A 32 -19.86 -58.51 25.88
N SER A 33 -19.55 -58.38 24.58
CA SER A 33 -18.83 -59.38 23.73
C SER A 33 -19.02 -59.05 22.24
N GLY A 34 -17.99 -59.26 21.42
CA GLY A 34 -18.10 -59.22 19.96
C GLY A 34 -16.76 -58.99 19.26
N ARG A 35 -15.90 -60.01 19.23
CA ARG A 35 -14.66 -60.03 18.43
C ARG A 35 -14.97 -60.36 16.97
N THR A 36 -14.32 -59.69 16.02
CA THR A 36 -13.82 -60.36 14.80
C THR A 36 -12.52 -59.71 14.29
N ARG A 37 -11.66 -60.61 13.83
CA ARG A 37 -10.25 -60.57 13.37
C ARG A 37 -10.11 -59.83 12.01
N VAL A 38 -8.97 -59.44 11.41
CA VAL A 38 -7.49 -59.48 11.61
C VAL A 38 -6.83 -58.69 10.45
N ALA A 39 -5.54 -58.35 10.62
CA ALA A 39 -4.48 -57.97 9.64
C ALA A 39 -4.23 -56.46 9.46
N ALA A 40 -3.20 -55.83 10.05
CA ALA A 40 -1.73 -56.00 9.98
C ALA A 40 -1.09 -55.38 8.72
N ALA A 41 -0.48 -54.20 8.89
CA ALA A 41 0.94 -53.87 8.69
C ALA A 41 1.10 -52.99 7.42
N SER A 42 1.83 -51.87 7.42
CA SER A 42 3.26 -51.75 7.75
C SER A 42 3.65 -50.30 8.12
N ALA A 43 4.76 -50.20 8.85
CA ALA A 43 5.32 -49.01 9.49
C ALA A 43 6.39 -48.29 8.64
N VAL A 44 7.02 -47.29 9.28
CA VAL A 44 8.27 -46.54 8.99
C VAL A 44 8.05 -45.19 8.29
N GLY A 45 8.50 -44.04 8.80
CA GLY A 45 9.25 -43.71 10.02
C GLY A 45 9.39 -42.19 10.12
N ALA A 46 9.20 -41.62 11.30
CA ALA A 46 9.46 -40.21 11.58
C ALA A 46 10.78 -40.10 12.36
N GLY A 47 11.83 -39.64 11.68
CA GLY A 47 13.09 -39.27 12.30
C GLY A 47 12.94 -37.91 12.99
N ALA A 48 12.98 -37.90 14.33
CA ALA A 48 13.11 -36.70 15.12
C ALA A 48 14.59 -36.26 15.13
N ILE A 49 14.88 -35.09 14.58
CA ILE A 49 16.17 -34.41 14.78
C ILE A 49 16.05 -33.61 16.07
N ALA A 50 16.64 -34.12 17.15
CA ALA A 50 16.78 -33.42 18.41
C ALA A 50 17.94 -32.40 18.31
N LEU A 51 17.64 -31.11 18.45
CA LEU A 51 18.64 -30.06 18.61
C LEU A 51 18.93 -29.91 20.12
N SER A 52 20.04 -30.49 20.58
CA SER A 52 20.48 -30.37 21.97
C SER A 52 20.99 -28.96 22.27
N LEU A 53 20.28 -28.23 23.13
CA LEU A 53 20.75 -27.02 23.78
C LEU A 53 21.80 -27.39 24.84
N VAL A 54 23.07 -27.11 24.57
CA VAL A 54 24.13 -27.16 25.58
C VAL A 54 24.14 -25.83 26.32
N ALA A 55 23.65 -25.83 27.56
CA ALA A 55 23.86 -24.75 28.52
C ALA A 55 25.29 -24.86 29.07
N GLY A 56 26.20 -24.04 28.54
CA GLY A 56 27.54 -23.85 29.09
C GLY A 56 27.56 -22.71 30.10
N THR A 57 27.83 -23.01 31.36
CA THR A 57 28.10 -22.02 32.41
C THR A 57 29.47 -21.37 32.17
N VAL A 58 29.49 -20.05 32.02
CA VAL A 58 30.71 -19.23 31.93
C VAL A 58 31.16 -18.87 33.35
N PRO A 59 32.40 -19.20 33.79
CA PRO A 59 32.96 -18.66 35.01
C PRO A 59 33.43 -17.21 34.81
N ALA A 60 33.22 -16.38 35.81
CA ALA A 60 33.71 -15.01 35.90
C ALA A 60 35.23 -14.96 36.17
N ASP A 61 35.82 -13.82 35.76
CA ASP A 61 37.17 -13.29 36.03
C ASP A 61 38.40 -13.93 35.38
N ALA A 62 38.90 -13.26 34.33
CA ALA A 62 40.20 -12.59 34.36
C ALA A 62 40.34 -11.69 33.12
N ALA A 63 40.45 -10.37 33.32
CA ALA A 63 40.72 -9.40 32.27
C ALA A 63 42.11 -9.62 31.66
N PRO A 64 42.25 -9.76 30.32
CA PRO A 64 43.53 -9.59 29.67
C PRO A 64 43.79 -8.11 29.38
N ALA A 65 44.99 -7.68 29.75
CA ALA A 65 45.50 -6.32 29.72
C ALA A 65 45.37 -5.62 28.35
N ALA A 66 45.10 -4.32 28.42
CA ALA A 66 45.08 -3.42 27.27
C ALA A 66 46.42 -3.44 26.51
N PRO A 67 46.42 -3.49 25.17
CA PRO A 67 47.64 -3.32 24.39
C PRO A 67 48.16 -1.89 24.52
N ALA A 68 49.46 -1.77 24.82
CA ALA A 68 50.18 -0.51 24.96
C ALA A 68 50.07 0.37 23.69
N PRO A 69 50.07 1.71 23.84
CA PRO A 69 49.92 2.62 22.72
C PRO A 69 51.09 2.50 21.73
N ALA A 70 50.76 2.37 20.44
CA ALA A 70 51.72 2.36 19.37
C ALA A 70 52.52 3.68 19.33
N LYS A 71 53.85 3.56 19.30
CA LYS A 71 54.76 4.70 19.14
C LYS A 71 54.50 5.40 17.80
N VAL A 72 54.09 6.66 17.87
CA VAL A 72 53.99 7.58 16.73
C VAL A 72 55.39 7.79 16.16
N THR A 73 55.62 7.34 14.93
CA THR A 73 56.80 7.68 14.13
C THR A 73 56.54 9.03 13.45
N PRO A 74 57.47 9.99 13.48
CA PRO A 74 57.26 11.29 12.86
C PRO A 74 57.15 11.18 11.34
N ALA A 75 56.15 11.87 10.78
CA ALA A 75 55.87 11.92 9.36
C ALA A 75 57.06 12.50 8.57
N ARG A 76 57.41 11.83 7.47
CA ARG A 76 58.38 12.31 6.49
C ARG A 76 57.84 13.58 5.79
N PRO A 77 58.64 14.63 5.55
CA PRO A 77 58.17 15.86 4.92
C PRO A 77 57.66 15.61 3.50
N ALA A 78 56.54 16.24 3.14
CA ALA A 78 56.00 16.22 1.79
C ALA A 78 57.01 16.84 0.78
N PRO A 79 57.21 16.24 -0.41
CA PRO A 79 58.04 16.85 -1.44
C PRO A 79 57.38 18.13 -2.00
N LYS A 80 58.20 19.17 -2.23
CA LYS A 80 57.80 20.46 -2.79
C LYS A 80 57.08 20.32 -4.15
N PRO A 81 56.10 21.19 -4.47
CA PRO A 81 55.50 21.20 -5.80
C PRO A 81 56.52 21.68 -6.84
N ALA A 82 56.68 20.91 -7.92
CA ALA A 82 57.44 21.33 -9.10
C ALA A 82 56.60 22.30 -9.97
N PRO A 83 57.24 23.19 -10.76
CA PRO A 83 56.55 24.25 -11.49
C PRO A 83 55.61 23.71 -12.57
N GLN A 84 54.40 24.25 -12.65
CA GLN A 84 53.44 23.93 -13.70
C GLN A 84 53.95 24.42 -15.06
N ALA A 85 54.21 23.48 -15.97
CA ALA A 85 54.40 23.77 -17.38
C ALA A 85 53.03 24.01 -18.03
N VAL A 86 52.83 25.20 -18.59
CA VAL A 86 51.65 25.57 -19.38
C VAL A 86 51.59 24.66 -20.62
N ARG A 87 50.66 23.70 -20.64
CA ARG A 87 50.30 22.93 -21.82
C ARG A 87 49.05 23.53 -22.47
N LYS A 88 49.15 23.79 -23.78
CA LYS A 88 48.09 24.28 -24.67
C LYS A 88 46.77 23.49 -24.49
N PRO A 89 45.60 24.12 -24.71
CA PRO A 89 44.32 23.43 -24.63
C PRO A 89 44.27 22.28 -25.63
N ALA A 90 44.08 21.06 -25.13
CA ALA A 90 43.70 19.92 -25.96
C ALA A 90 42.23 20.09 -26.37
N ALA A 91 41.95 19.85 -27.65
CA ALA A 91 40.62 19.92 -28.23
C ALA A 91 39.61 19.05 -27.45
N GLU A 92 38.42 19.60 -27.20
CA GLU A 92 37.31 18.85 -26.62
C GLU A 92 37.02 17.59 -27.46
N PRO A 93 36.87 16.41 -26.83
CA PRO A 93 36.31 15.28 -27.53
C PRO A 93 34.87 15.62 -27.93
N THR A 94 34.62 15.62 -29.24
CA THR A 94 33.31 15.77 -29.87
C THR A 94 32.28 14.90 -29.16
N LYS A 95 31.29 15.54 -28.51
CA LYS A 95 30.07 14.90 -28.05
C LYS A 95 29.44 14.17 -29.23
N VAL A 96 29.46 12.84 -29.20
CA VAL A 96 28.54 12.03 -30.01
C VAL A 96 27.13 12.46 -29.59
N PRO A 97 26.28 12.95 -30.50
CA PRO A 97 24.91 13.28 -30.15
C PRO A 97 24.24 12.00 -29.69
N ALA A 98 23.67 12.01 -28.48
CA ALA A 98 22.74 10.97 -28.08
C ALA A 98 21.66 10.86 -29.18
N PRO A 99 21.32 9.66 -29.66
CA PRO A 99 20.30 9.52 -30.68
C PRO A 99 19.03 10.23 -30.21
N ALA A 100 18.53 11.15 -31.03
CA ALA A 100 17.35 11.93 -30.73
C ALA A 100 16.21 10.96 -30.35
N ALA A 101 15.69 11.11 -29.12
CA ALA A 101 14.55 10.34 -28.65
C ALA A 101 13.44 10.44 -29.70
N THR A 102 13.10 9.31 -30.30
CA THR A 102 12.00 9.26 -31.25
C THR A 102 10.73 9.73 -30.53
N THR A 103 9.86 10.43 -31.23
CA THR A 103 8.67 11.09 -30.65
C THR A 103 7.66 10.12 -30.00
N ASN A 104 7.92 8.80 -30.02
CA ASN A 104 7.10 7.75 -29.44
C ASN A 104 7.45 7.34 -28.00
N ASP A 105 8.59 7.76 -27.44
CA ASP A 105 9.08 7.29 -26.13
C ASP A 105 8.74 8.24 -24.97
N ARG A 106 7.62 8.97 -25.04
CA ARG A 106 7.18 9.85 -23.95
C ARG A 106 6.24 9.10 -23.00
N VAL A 107 6.36 9.42 -21.71
CA VAL A 107 5.40 8.96 -20.71
C VAL A 107 3.99 9.40 -21.10
N LYS A 108 3.04 8.47 -21.12
CA LYS A 108 1.65 8.73 -21.51
C LYS A 108 0.68 7.75 -20.88
N VAL A 109 -0.55 8.21 -20.64
CA VAL A 109 -1.65 7.32 -20.27
C VAL A 109 -2.13 6.58 -21.52
N THR A 110 -2.07 5.26 -21.50
CA THR A 110 -2.46 4.39 -22.62
C THR A 110 -3.87 3.81 -22.46
N ASN A 111 -4.34 3.66 -21.22
CA ASN A 111 -5.68 3.19 -20.94
C ASN A 111 -6.22 3.80 -19.64
N ILE A 112 -7.55 3.96 -19.56
CA ILE A 112 -8.25 4.43 -18.36
C ILE A 112 -9.47 3.55 -18.15
N TYR A 113 -9.61 2.98 -16.97
CA TYR A 113 -10.75 2.17 -16.57
C TYR A 113 -11.36 2.67 -15.26
N TRP A 114 -12.65 3.01 -15.30
CA TRP A 114 -13.37 3.51 -14.12
C TRP A 114 -14.16 2.40 -13.44
N TYR A 115 -13.75 2.01 -12.23
CA TYR A 115 -14.48 1.06 -11.38
C TYR A 115 -15.69 1.72 -10.70
N SER A 116 -15.56 2.99 -10.36
CA SER A 116 -16.64 3.82 -9.82
C SER A 116 -16.37 5.28 -10.17
N SER A 117 -17.24 6.21 -9.76
CA SER A 117 -16.97 7.64 -9.96
C SER A 117 -15.72 8.15 -9.23
N ARG A 118 -15.19 7.46 -8.21
CA ARG A 118 -13.97 7.91 -7.51
C ARG A 118 -12.87 6.85 -7.42
N ARG A 119 -13.04 5.72 -8.10
CA ARG A 119 -12.00 4.69 -8.23
C ARG A 119 -11.72 4.44 -9.70
N VAL A 120 -10.50 4.74 -10.11
CA VAL A 120 -10.05 4.64 -11.50
C VAL A 120 -8.70 3.95 -11.57
N ALA A 121 -8.48 3.13 -12.59
CA ALA A 121 -7.16 2.64 -12.96
C ALA A 121 -6.71 3.35 -14.23
N ILE A 122 -5.46 3.79 -14.23
CA ILE A 122 -4.77 4.25 -15.42
C ILE A 122 -3.63 3.30 -15.74
N TRP A 123 -3.36 3.09 -17.01
CA TRP A 123 -2.14 2.43 -17.48
C TRP A 123 -1.24 3.52 -18.03
N VAL A 124 -0.05 3.63 -17.46
CA VAL A 124 0.95 4.62 -17.85
C VAL A 124 2.07 3.88 -18.55
N TYR A 125 2.32 4.21 -19.81
CA TYR A 125 3.53 3.74 -20.48
C TYR A 125 4.74 4.43 -19.85
N SER A 126 5.65 3.63 -19.28
CA SER A 126 6.93 4.06 -18.73
C SER A 126 8.02 3.86 -19.78
N PRO A 127 8.64 4.94 -20.29
CA PRO A 127 9.83 4.85 -21.12
C PRO A 127 10.98 4.11 -20.42
N ALA A 128 11.19 4.37 -19.12
CA ALA A 128 12.26 3.72 -18.35
C ALA A 128 12.09 2.20 -18.26
N MET A 129 10.86 1.70 -18.04
CA MET A 129 10.58 0.25 -17.96
C MET A 129 10.10 -0.37 -19.28
N LYS A 130 9.89 0.42 -20.33
CA LYS A 130 9.36 0.01 -21.64
C LYS A 130 8.06 -0.80 -21.56
N THR A 131 7.21 -0.50 -20.57
CA THR A 131 5.96 -1.22 -20.34
C THR A 131 4.86 -0.32 -19.78
N ASN A 132 3.62 -0.80 -19.85
CA ASN A 132 2.47 -0.13 -19.24
C ASN A 132 2.33 -0.53 -17.78
N ILE A 133 2.40 0.44 -16.89
CA ILE A 133 2.25 0.25 -15.45
C ILE A 133 0.85 0.68 -15.04
N GLN A 134 0.13 -0.21 -14.38
CA GLN A 134 -1.17 0.13 -13.83
C GLN A 134 -0.99 0.93 -12.54
N VAL A 135 -1.71 2.05 -12.43
CA VAL A 135 -1.81 2.86 -11.22
C VAL A 135 -3.29 3.04 -10.90
N GLN A 136 -3.70 2.62 -9.70
CA GLN A 136 -5.06 2.84 -9.22
C GLN A 136 -5.11 4.14 -8.43
N LEU A 137 -6.15 4.93 -8.67
CA LEU A 137 -6.39 6.20 -7.98
C LEU A 137 -7.71 6.12 -7.22
N LEU A 138 -7.67 6.56 -5.96
CA LEU A 138 -8.86 6.92 -5.19
C LEU A 138 -8.93 8.44 -5.19
N LEU A 139 -9.92 8.99 -5.88
CA LEU A 139 -10.05 10.43 -6.07
C LEU A 139 -10.62 11.10 -4.84
N ALA A 140 -10.13 12.32 -4.57
CA ALA A 140 -10.58 13.16 -3.47
C ALA A 140 -12.12 13.28 -3.38
N ARG A 141 -12.62 13.38 -2.15
CA ARG A 141 -14.06 13.54 -1.84
C ARG A 141 -14.75 14.57 -2.73
N ASP A 142 -14.19 15.79 -2.79
CA ASP A 142 -14.81 16.93 -3.47
C ASP A 142 -14.46 16.98 -4.98
N TRP A 143 -13.97 15.88 -5.57
CA TRP A 143 -13.55 15.83 -6.99
C TRP A 143 -14.59 16.44 -7.93
N TYR A 144 -15.86 16.06 -7.82
CA TYR A 144 -16.92 16.58 -8.69
C TYR A 144 -17.52 17.89 -8.18
N ALA A 145 -17.67 18.05 -6.86
CA ALA A 145 -18.23 19.25 -6.25
C ALA A 145 -17.35 20.49 -6.46
N LYS A 146 -16.03 20.32 -6.60
CA LYS A 146 -15.06 21.38 -6.85
C LYS A 146 -14.24 21.05 -8.11
N PRO A 147 -14.79 21.23 -9.33
CA PRO A 147 -14.14 20.80 -10.58
C PRO A 147 -12.83 21.54 -10.89
N ASN A 148 -12.62 22.73 -10.33
CA ASN A 148 -11.40 23.52 -10.50
C ASN A 148 -10.38 23.34 -9.37
N ALA A 149 -10.75 22.64 -8.29
CA ALA A 149 -9.83 22.39 -7.18
C ALA A 149 -8.77 21.35 -7.57
N ARG A 150 -7.61 21.47 -6.93
CA ARG A 150 -6.51 20.51 -6.97
C ARG A 150 -6.31 19.92 -5.57
N PHE A 151 -5.85 18.68 -5.50
CA PHE A 151 -5.78 17.91 -4.25
C PHE A 151 -4.35 17.44 -3.96
N PRO A 152 -3.90 17.39 -2.69
CA PRO A 152 -2.67 16.70 -2.34
C PRO A 152 -2.74 15.22 -2.73
N GLN A 153 -1.59 14.59 -2.85
CA GLN A 153 -1.49 13.17 -3.20
C GLN A 153 -0.81 12.35 -2.13
N LEU A 154 -1.26 11.11 -1.96
CA LEU A 154 -0.70 10.14 -1.02
C LEU A 154 -0.42 8.84 -1.77
N THR A 155 0.86 8.56 -2.02
CA THR A 155 1.30 7.31 -2.65
C THR A 155 1.32 6.19 -1.62
N MET A 156 0.66 5.07 -1.92
CA MET A 156 0.59 3.88 -1.07
C MET A 156 1.28 2.71 -1.77
N LEU A 157 2.43 2.31 -1.25
CA LEU A 157 3.28 1.25 -1.79
C LEU A 157 2.91 -0.11 -1.17
N ASP A 158 2.91 -1.14 -2.00
CA ASP A 158 2.58 -2.51 -1.62
C ASP A 158 3.80 -3.23 -1.01
N GLY A 159 3.57 -4.43 -0.48
CA GLY A 159 4.61 -5.28 0.07
C GLY A 159 5.37 -6.09 -0.98
N LEU A 160 6.22 -6.98 -0.49
CA LEU A 160 7.13 -7.79 -1.29
C LEU A 160 6.42 -8.64 -2.37
N ARG A 161 5.21 -9.14 -2.07
CA ARG A 161 4.39 -10.02 -2.94
C ARG A 161 3.31 -9.24 -3.71
N ALA A 162 3.63 -8.04 -4.16
CA ALA A 162 2.70 -7.18 -4.90
C ALA A 162 2.16 -7.89 -6.16
N GLN A 163 0.83 -7.91 -6.34
CA GLN A 163 0.19 -8.58 -7.47
C GLN A 163 0.08 -7.64 -8.69
N ASP A 164 0.25 -8.19 -9.90
CA ASP A 164 0.17 -7.43 -11.16
C ASP A 164 -1.26 -7.00 -11.56
N ASN A 165 -2.30 -7.46 -10.83
CA ASN A 165 -3.71 -7.19 -11.17
C ASN A 165 -4.37 -6.08 -10.33
N GLN A 166 -3.94 -5.88 -9.09
CA GLN A 166 -4.53 -4.96 -8.14
C GLN A 166 -3.61 -4.74 -6.94
N SER A 167 -3.59 -3.51 -6.41
CA SER A 167 -2.88 -3.21 -5.17
C SER A 167 -3.45 -4.03 -4.00
N GLY A 168 -2.56 -4.65 -3.23
CA GLY A 168 -2.87 -5.41 -2.03
C GLY A 168 -3.63 -4.60 -0.99
N TRP A 169 -3.41 -3.27 -0.92
CA TRP A 169 -4.20 -2.38 -0.07
C TRP A 169 -5.70 -2.47 -0.38
N ILE A 170 -6.07 -2.56 -1.66
CA ILE A 170 -7.48 -2.68 -2.04
C ILE A 170 -8.01 -4.08 -1.80
N LEU A 171 -7.18 -5.11 -2.02
CA LEU A 171 -7.60 -6.50 -1.86
C LEU A 171 -7.85 -6.88 -0.40
N ASN A 172 -7.05 -6.35 0.52
CA ASN A 172 -6.96 -6.87 1.87
C ASN A 172 -7.36 -5.86 2.96
N THR A 173 -7.76 -4.64 2.58
CA THR A 173 -8.11 -3.59 3.55
C THR A 173 -9.37 -2.82 3.14
N ASN A 174 -9.86 -1.98 4.06
CA ASN A 174 -10.93 -1.03 3.82
C ASN A 174 -10.45 0.32 3.25
N VAL A 175 -9.25 0.40 2.63
CA VAL A 175 -8.64 1.64 2.13
C VAL A 175 -9.59 2.48 1.27
N ILE A 176 -10.43 1.85 0.44
CA ILE A 176 -11.40 2.55 -0.40
C ILE A 176 -12.41 3.28 0.48
N ASP A 177 -12.99 2.60 1.47
CA ASP A 177 -13.98 3.19 2.36
C ASP A 177 -13.37 4.25 3.28
N PHE A 178 -12.15 3.99 3.76
CA PHE A 178 -11.43 4.93 4.61
C PHE A 178 -11.14 6.24 3.88
N TYR A 179 -10.76 6.23 2.60
CA TYR A 179 -10.40 7.45 1.86
C TYR A 179 -11.55 8.16 1.13
N LYS A 180 -12.76 7.57 1.09
CA LYS A 180 -13.94 8.15 0.40
C LYS A 180 -14.30 9.57 0.86
N ASP A 181 -14.01 9.89 2.12
CA ASP A 181 -14.42 11.14 2.77
C ASP A 181 -13.29 12.17 2.94
N LYS A 182 -12.12 11.91 2.33
CA LYS A 182 -10.92 12.76 2.45
C LYS A 182 -10.61 13.49 1.15
N ASN A 183 -10.19 14.74 1.24
CA ASN A 183 -9.75 15.53 0.08
C ASN A 183 -8.30 15.26 -0.34
N VAL A 184 -7.97 13.99 -0.60
CA VAL A 184 -6.65 13.54 -1.06
C VAL A 184 -6.82 12.60 -2.26
N ASN A 185 -5.92 12.70 -3.24
CA ASN A 185 -5.79 11.70 -4.29
C ASN A 185 -4.86 10.58 -3.79
N VAL A 186 -5.41 9.41 -3.52
CA VAL A 186 -4.59 8.24 -3.13
C VAL A 186 -4.08 7.56 -4.39
N VAL A 187 -2.77 7.33 -4.47
CA VAL A 187 -2.08 6.75 -5.62
C VAL A 187 -1.56 5.38 -5.24
N LEU A 188 -2.03 4.34 -5.91
CA LEU A 188 -1.68 2.95 -5.63
C LEU A 188 -1.05 2.31 -6.88
N PRO A 189 0.28 2.36 -7.03
CA PRO A 189 0.98 1.60 -8.07
C PRO A 189 0.70 0.10 -7.92
N VAL A 190 0.49 -0.61 -9.02
CA VAL A 190 0.16 -2.04 -9.05
C VAL A 190 1.33 -2.85 -9.60
N GLY A 191 1.57 -4.03 -9.01
CA GLY A 191 2.68 -4.91 -9.35
C GLY A 191 4.00 -4.47 -8.73
N GLY A 192 5.10 -4.95 -9.32
CA GLY A 192 6.45 -4.69 -8.83
C GLY A 192 6.86 -5.61 -7.68
N GLU A 193 6.47 -6.88 -7.75
CA GLU A 193 6.95 -7.93 -6.84
C GLU A 193 8.47 -7.83 -6.66
N SER A 194 8.92 -7.80 -5.39
CA SER A 194 10.33 -7.70 -4.98
C SER A 194 11.09 -6.46 -5.46
N SER A 195 10.45 -5.49 -6.12
CA SER A 195 11.15 -4.38 -6.76
C SER A 195 11.84 -3.40 -5.79
N PHE A 196 11.47 -3.41 -4.51
CA PHE A 196 11.81 -2.35 -3.53
C PHE A 196 11.49 -0.93 -4.01
N TYR A 197 10.66 -0.81 -5.05
CA TYR A 197 10.37 0.41 -5.78
C TYR A 197 11.62 1.23 -6.15
N THR A 198 12.72 0.54 -6.50
CA THR A 198 13.99 1.15 -6.91
C THR A 198 14.30 0.96 -8.41
N ASP A 199 15.35 1.63 -8.88
CA ASP A 199 15.97 1.41 -10.18
C ASP A 199 17.04 0.32 -10.07
N TRP A 200 16.84 -0.81 -10.75
CA TRP A 200 17.71 -1.99 -10.67
C TRP A 200 18.89 -1.86 -11.63
N GLN A 201 20.08 -2.22 -11.15
CA GLN A 201 21.30 -2.23 -11.97
C GLN A 201 21.18 -3.19 -13.16
N GLN A 202 20.58 -4.36 -12.97
CA GLN A 202 20.44 -5.39 -13.98
C GLN A 202 19.01 -5.93 -14.03
N PRO A 203 18.54 -6.37 -15.21
CA PRO A 203 17.28 -7.11 -15.30
C PRO A 203 17.37 -8.46 -14.57
N ASP A 204 16.25 -8.91 -14.04
CA ASP A 204 16.10 -10.22 -13.42
C ASP A 204 14.69 -10.78 -13.65
N ARG A 205 14.59 -12.10 -13.79
CA ARG A 205 13.32 -12.82 -14.00
C ARG A 205 12.37 -12.21 -15.05
N GLY A 206 12.95 -11.68 -16.14
CA GLY A 206 12.19 -11.06 -17.23
C GLY A 206 11.64 -9.67 -16.92
N LYS A 207 12.09 -9.01 -15.84
CA LYS A 207 11.74 -7.64 -15.47
C LYS A 207 13.02 -6.79 -15.39
N HIS A 208 12.94 -5.54 -15.83
CA HIS A 208 13.95 -4.53 -15.54
C HIS A 208 13.26 -3.39 -14.81
N TYR A 209 13.41 -3.36 -13.49
CA TYR A 209 12.71 -2.42 -12.63
C TYR A 209 13.39 -1.05 -12.66
N MET A 210 12.60 -0.02 -13.00
CA MET A 210 12.98 1.39 -12.94
C MET A 210 11.92 2.18 -12.16
N TRP A 211 11.57 1.67 -10.97
CA TRP A 211 10.44 2.15 -10.19
C TRP A 211 10.69 3.50 -9.53
N GLU A 212 11.92 3.80 -9.12
CA GLU A 212 12.25 5.12 -8.57
C GLU A 212 12.08 6.17 -9.67
N THR A 213 12.62 5.91 -10.87
CA THR A 213 12.43 6.79 -12.02
C THR A 213 10.94 6.95 -12.38
N PHE A 214 10.17 5.86 -12.44
CA PHE A 214 8.74 5.95 -12.72
C PHE A 214 7.99 6.80 -11.69
N LEU A 215 8.18 6.53 -10.40
CA LEU A 215 7.45 7.19 -9.31
C LEU A 215 7.87 8.65 -9.12
N MET A 216 9.14 8.99 -9.36
CA MET A 216 9.67 10.34 -9.11
C MET A 216 9.62 11.25 -10.34
N LYS A 217 9.79 10.70 -11.55
CA LYS A 217 9.99 11.49 -12.77
C LYS A 217 8.87 11.35 -13.79
N GLU A 218 8.27 10.18 -13.91
CA GLU A 218 7.32 9.89 -14.99
C GLU A 218 5.85 10.05 -14.57
N LEU A 219 5.48 9.48 -13.41
CA LEU A 219 4.11 9.51 -12.91
C LEU A 219 3.65 10.89 -12.38
N PRO A 220 4.45 11.65 -11.61
CA PRO A 220 3.99 12.91 -11.01
C PRO A 220 3.51 13.95 -12.04
N PRO A 221 4.19 14.19 -13.18
CA PRO A 221 3.69 15.10 -14.21
C PRO A 221 2.30 14.74 -14.74
N ILE A 222 2.00 13.45 -14.90
CA ILE A 222 0.67 12.99 -15.34
C ILE A 222 -0.38 13.29 -14.27
N LEU A 223 -0.08 12.98 -13.01
CA LEU A 223 -1.01 13.20 -11.90
C LEU A 223 -1.29 14.70 -11.69
N GLU A 224 -0.25 15.53 -11.79
CA GLU A 224 -0.36 16.98 -11.64
C GLU A 224 -1.09 17.62 -12.81
N LYS A 225 -0.89 17.15 -14.04
CA LYS A 225 -1.52 17.74 -15.22
C LYS A 225 -2.98 17.29 -15.37
N ASP A 226 -3.20 15.98 -15.39
CA ASP A 226 -4.45 15.38 -15.87
C ASP A 226 -5.35 14.91 -14.72
N TRP A 227 -4.79 14.66 -13.53
CA TRP A 227 -5.51 14.15 -12.36
C TRP A 227 -5.65 15.16 -11.22
N ARG A 228 -5.40 16.45 -11.52
CA ARG A 228 -5.57 17.58 -10.59
C ARG A 228 -4.85 17.37 -9.24
N SER A 229 -3.75 16.62 -9.23
CA SER A 229 -2.89 16.56 -8.05
C SER A 229 -2.09 17.85 -7.90
N THR A 230 -1.77 18.20 -6.66
CA THR A 230 -0.80 19.26 -6.33
C THR A 230 0.60 18.66 -6.17
N LYS A 231 1.59 19.54 -5.95
CA LYS A 231 2.95 19.15 -5.59
C LYS A 231 3.11 18.84 -4.09
N VAL A 232 2.04 18.89 -3.30
CA VAL A 232 2.04 18.44 -1.90
C VAL A 232 1.81 16.94 -1.88
N ARG A 233 2.84 16.19 -1.47
CA ARG A 233 2.88 14.72 -1.59
C ARG A 233 3.14 14.07 -0.25
N GLY A 234 2.51 12.94 -0.02
CA GLY A 234 2.88 11.98 1.01
C GLY A 234 3.21 10.64 0.36
N ILE A 235 4.01 9.84 1.04
CA ILE A 235 4.29 8.46 0.68
C ILE A 235 4.11 7.58 1.92
N MET A 236 3.55 6.40 1.74
CA MET A 236 3.53 5.40 2.78
C MET A 236 3.53 4.00 2.18
N GLY A 237 3.97 3.02 2.94
CA GLY A 237 3.95 1.64 2.48
C GLY A 237 4.17 0.66 3.61
N LEU A 238 3.98 -0.61 3.29
CA LEU A 238 4.19 -1.72 4.22
C LEU A 238 5.34 -2.61 3.76
N SER A 239 6.06 -3.25 4.69
CA SER A 239 7.14 -4.20 4.34
C SER A 239 8.16 -3.56 3.38
N MET A 240 8.41 -4.19 2.24
CA MET A 240 9.15 -3.62 1.09
C MET A 240 8.73 -2.18 0.76
N GLY A 241 7.43 -1.90 0.66
CA GLY A 241 6.91 -0.56 0.40
C GLY A 241 7.18 0.44 1.53
N GLY A 242 7.28 -0.03 2.78
CA GLY A 242 7.64 0.80 3.93
C GLY A 242 9.12 1.18 3.91
N SER A 243 9.98 0.23 3.58
CA SER A 243 11.39 0.48 3.27
C SER A 243 11.54 1.50 2.13
N ALA A 244 10.82 1.27 1.03
CA ALA A 244 10.83 2.15 -0.12
C ALA A 244 10.31 3.56 0.19
N ALA A 245 9.27 3.69 1.03
CA ALA A 245 8.74 5.00 1.41
C ALA A 245 9.80 5.87 2.10
N MET A 246 10.57 5.29 3.02
CA MET A 246 11.67 6.01 3.70
C MET A 246 12.84 6.25 2.77
N MET A 247 13.26 5.23 2.01
CA MET A 247 14.33 5.32 1.02
C MET A 247 14.07 6.43 -0.01
N LEU A 248 12.90 6.42 -0.67
CA LEU A 248 12.55 7.38 -1.71
C LEU A 248 12.44 8.80 -1.15
N ALA A 249 11.91 8.97 0.07
CA ALA A 249 11.86 10.27 0.73
C ALA A 249 13.25 10.82 1.06
N ALA A 250 14.15 9.96 1.56
CA ALA A 250 15.52 10.35 1.89
C ALA A 250 16.38 10.65 0.64
N ARG A 251 16.19 9.87 -0.43
CA ARG A 251 16.87 10.09 -1.72
C ARG A 251 16.36 11.29 -2.49
N ASN A 252 15.14 11.76 -2.19
CA ASN A 252 14.51 12.90 -2.86
C ASN A 252 14.06 13.96 -1.83
N PRO A 253 14.98 14.63 -1.11
CA PRO A 253 14.63 15.55 -0.03
C PRO A 253 13.67 16.66 -0.48
N GLY A 254 12.63 16.89 0.31
CA GLY A 254 11.61 17.91 0.05
C GLY A 254 10.55 17.52 -0.99
N PHE A 255 10.69 16.37 -1.67
CA PHE A 255 9.68 15.89 -2.62
C PHE A 255 8.38 15.43 -1.93
N TYR A 256 8.52 14.82 -0.75
CA TYR A 256 7.44 14.38 0.13
C TYR A 256 7.38 15.24 1.40
N LYS A 257 6.18 15.63 1.82
CA LYS A 257 5.91 16.30 3.10
C LYS A 257 5.62 15.30 4.22
N PHE A 258 5.23 14.08 3.86
CA PHE A 258 4.92 13.00 4.78
C PHE A 258 5.51 11.69 4.25
N ALA A 259 6.12 10.89 5.12
CA ALA A 259 6.56 9.54 4.82
C ALA A 259 6.16 8.59 5.96
N ALA A 260 5.60 7.42 5.63
CA ALA A 260 5.31 6.39 6.62
C ALA A 260 5.80 4.99 6.23
N SER A 261 6.38 4.28 7.21
CA SER A 261 6.82 2.89 7.08
C SER A 261 6.06 2.01 8.05
N PHE A 262 5.32 1.04 7.51
CA PHE A 262 4.60 0.03 8.28
C PHE A 262 5.34 -1.31 8.18
N SER A 263 6.01 -1.71 9.25
CA SER A 263 6.81 -2.93 9.32
C SER A 263 7.88 -3.04 8.21
N GLY A 264 8.52 -1.92 7.85
CA GLY A 264 9.62 -1.91 6.87
C GLY A 264 10.96 -2.28 7.48
N ILE A 265 11.85 -2.81 6.65
CA ILE A 265 13.28 -2.94 6.97
C ILE A 265 13.93 -1.58 6.70
N LEU A 266 14.41 -0.89 7.73
CA LEU A 266 14.89 0.50 7.61
C LEU A 266 16.41 0.64 7.68
N GLN A 267 17.12 -0.48 7.48
CA GLN A 267 18.57 -0.53 7.41
C GLN A 267 18.99 -1.65 6.46
N PHE A 268 19.85 -1.38 5.49
CA PHE A 268 20.20 -2.32 4.41
C PHE A 268 21.65 -2.81 4.49
N THR A 269 22.57 -2.01 5.05
CA THR A 269 24.01 -2.27 4.96
C THR A 269 24.63 -2.84 6.23
N SER A 270 23.86 -2.97 7.32
CA SER A 270 24.36 -3.61 8.54
C SER A 270 24.78 -5.06 8.29
N PRO A 271 25.76 -5.61 9.03
CA PRO A 271 26.20 -7.00 8.85
C PRO A 271 25.02 -7.98 8.88
N GLY A 272 24.89 -8.81 7.83
CA GLY A 272 23.79 -9.76 7.67
C GLY A 272 22.55 -9.22 6.94
N MET A 273 22.40 -7.89 6.79
CA MET A 273 21.19 -7.31 6.19
C MET A 273 21.07 -7.57 4.70
N ALA A 274 22.17 -7.53 3.95
CA ALA A 274 22.15 -7.88 2.53
C ALA A 274 21.69 -9.33 2.32
N GLN A 275 22.12 -10.26 3.18
CA GLN A 275 21.69 -11.66 3.15
C GLN A 275 20.21 -11.82 3.55
N ALA A 276 19.74 -11.05 4.54
CA ALA A 276 18.33 -11.04 4.92
C ALA A 276 17.43 -10.49 3.80
N ILE A 277 17.88 -9.44 3.10
CA ILE A 277 17.19 -8.90 1.93
C ILE A 277 17.23 -9.92 0.79
N GLN A 278 18.35 -10.60 0.54
CA GLN A 278 18.40 -11.69 -0.43
C GLN A 278 17.43 -12.83 -0.08
N PHE A 279 17.32 -13.20 1.20
CA PHE A 279 16.34 -14.18 1.66
C PHE A 279 14.90 -13.72 1.37
N ALA A 280 14.59 -12.45 1.64
CA ALA A 280 13.30 -11.87 1.30
C ALA A 280 13.06 -11.90 -0.22
N GLN A 281 14.00 -11.44 -1.05
CA GLN A 281 13.86 -11.48 -2.51
C GLN A 281 13.63 -12.91 -3.03
N ASN A 282 14.29 -13.90 -2.43
CA ASN A 282 14.09 -15.31 -2.75
C ASN A 282 12.66 -15.80 -2.46
N ASP A 283 12.11 -15.41 -1.31
CA ASP A 283 10.73 -15.70 -0.90
C ASP A 283 9.69 -14.89 -1.72
N GLY A 284 10.05 -13.67 -2.12
CA GLY A 284 9.25 -12.75 -2.93
C GLY A 284 9.32 -13.04 -4.43
N GLY A 285 9.23 -14.29 -4.84
CA GLY A 285 9.27 -14.65 -6.26
C GLY A 285 10.69 -14.92 -6.79
N GLY A 286 11.67 -15.10 -5.90
CA GLY A 286 12.97 -15.71 -6.21
C GLY A 286 14.05 -14.76 -6.76
N TYR A 287 13.88 -13.45 -6.61
CA TYR A 287 14.76 -12.46 -7.23
C TYR A 287 16.14 -12.39 -6.59
N ASP A 288 17.10 -11.87 -7.33
CA ASP A 288 18.48 -11.68 -6.89
C ASP A 288 18.74 -10.21 -6.49
N SER A 289 19.08 -9.99 -5.23
CA SER A 289 19.41 -8.66 -4.69
C SER A 289 20.69 -8.08 -5.29
N GLU A 290 21.61 -8.91 -5.81
CA GLU A 290 22.78 -8.42 -6.54
C GLU A 290 22.42 -7.86 -7.92
N LYS A 291 21.29 -8.24 -8.50
CA LYS A 291 20.75 -7.58 -9.71
C LYS A 291 20.14 -6.23 -9.40
N MET A 292 19.64 -6.06 -8.18
CA MET A 292 19.07 -4.81 -7.70
C MET A 292 20.14 -3.77 -7.39
N PHE A 293 21.10 -4.09 -6.51
CA PHE A 293 22.09 -3.14 -5.99
C PHE A 293 23.55 -3.57 -6.19
N GLY A 294 23.82 -4.63 -6.95
CA GLY A 294 25.17 -5.20 -7.04
C GLY A 294 25.54 -5.99 -5.79
N LYS A 295 26.81 -6.41 -5.70
CA LYS A 295 27.32 -7.14 -4.53
C LYS A 295 27.11 -6.33 -3.24
N PRO A 296 27.04 -6.94 -2.05
CA PRO A 296 26.86 -6.20 -0.79
C PRO A 296 27.89 -5.08 -0.52
N SER A 297 29.06 -5.13 -1.17
CA SER A 297 30.09 -4.08 -1.10
C SER A 297 29.88 -2.93 -2.10
N ASP A 298 28.92 -3.04 -3.01
CA ASP A 298 28.61 -2.03 -4.02
C ASP A 298 28.03 -0.77 -3.33
N PRO A 299 28.47 0.43 -3.73
CA PRO A 299 27.96 1.69 -3.15
C PRO A 299 26.45 1.84 -3.22
N ALA A 300 25.78 1.22 -4.20
CA ALA A 300 24.33 1.30 -4.35
C ALA A 300 23.58 0.85 -3.10
N TRP A 301 24.09 -0.12 -2.32
CA TRP A 301 23.48 -0.50 -1.06
C TRP A 301 23.43 0.65 -0.05
N GLN A 302 24.52 1.42 0.06
CA GLN A 302 24.60 2.58 0.97
C GLN A 302 23.75 3.74 0.46
N GLU A 303 23.75 3.97 -0.85
CA GLU A 303 22.95 5.02 -1.50
C GLU A 303 21.43 4.80 -1.36
N HIS A 304 21.00 3.58 -1.02
CA HIS A 304 19.59 3.23 -0.85
C HIS A 304 19.23 2.89 0.59
N ASP A 305 20.18 2.92 1.53
CA ASP A 305 19.93 2.60 2.94
C ASP A 305 19.25 3.79 3.66
N PRO A 306 17.98 3.66 4.11
CA PRO A 306 17.32 4.73 4.85
C PRO A 306 18.10 5.16 6.10
N TYR A 307 18.77 4.23 6.78
CA TYR A 307 19.54 4.49 8.00
C TYR A 307 20.71 5.44 7.75
N LEU A 308 21.44 5.26 6.65
CA LEU A 308 22.57 6.12 6.30
C LEU A 308 22.13 7.47 5.76
N LEU A 309 20.90 7.56 5.22
CA LEU A 309 20.32 8.78 4.67
C LEU A 309 19.39 9.50 5.66
N ALA A 310 19.44 9.18 6.95
CA ALA A 310 18.51 9.70 7.95
C ALA A 310 18.48 11.24 7.99
N ASP A 311 19.64 11.90 7.87
CA ASP A 311 19.79 13.36 7.84
C ASP A 311 18.98 14.01 6.70
N LYS A 312 18.85 13.30 5.57
CA LYS A 312 18.13 13.77 4.38
C LYS A 312 16.62 13.84 4.56
N LEU A 313 16.09 13.26 5.64
CA LEU A 313 14.65 13.29 5.96
C LEU A 313 14.23 14.55 6.73
N GLN A 314 15.17 15.46 7.04
CA GLN A 314 14.86 16.73 7.69
C GLN A 314 13.72 17.47 6.97
N GLY A 315 12.72 17.92 7.72
CA GLY A 315 11.55 18.63 7.19
C GLY A 315 10.45 17.74 6.58
N THR A 316 10.64 16.41 6.59
CA THR A 316 9.59 15.44 6.25
C THR A 316 8.91 14.96 7.53
N SER A 317 7.59 14.95 7.58
CA SER A 317 6.86 14.37 8.72
C SER A 317 6.90 12.84 8.66
N LEU A 318 7.56 12.20 9.62
CA LEU A 318 7.79 10.75 9.62
C LEU A 318 6.85 9.99 10.58
N TYR A 319 6.29 8.87 10.11
CA TYR A 319 5.60 7.87 10.91
C TYR A 319 6.22 6.49 10.70
N ILE A 320 6.68 5.85 11.76
CA ILE A 320 7.32 4.53 11.69
C ILE A 320 6.57 3.61 12.65
N SER A 321 6.10 2.47 12.16
CA SER A 321 5.49 1.45 13.03
C SER A 321 6.08 0.08 12.79
N SER A 322 6.28 -0.68 13.86
CA SER A 322 6.57 -2.11 13.80
C SER A 322 5.88 -2.83 14.97
N GLY A 323 5.46 -4.07 14.71
CA GLY A 323 5.04 -5.03 15.72
C GLY A 323 6.23 -5.72 16.38
N ASN A 324 6.01 -6.92 16.89
CA ASN A 324 7.04 -7.72 17.54
C ASN A 324 7.00 -9.20 17.12
N GLY A 325 6.19 -9.56 16.12
CA GLY A 325 6.03 -10.93 15.64
C GLY A 325 5.21 -11.83 16.58
N VAL A 326 4.78 -11.31 17.74
CA VAL A 326 3.91 -12.03 18.68
C VAL A 326 2.46 -11.89 18.20
N ILE A 327 1.73 -13.02 18.22
CA ILE A 327 0.31 -13.04 17.89
C ILE A 327 -0.46 -12.02 18.74
N GLY A 328 -1.26 -11.19 18.08
CA GLY A 328 -2.17 -10.26 18.71
C GLY A 328 -3.63 -10.61 18.41
N PRO A 329 -4.57 -9.72 18.78
CA PRO A 329 -6.00 -9.97 18.64
C PRO A 329 -6.49 -10.20 17.20
N HIS A 330 -5.67 -9.90 16.19
CA HIS A 330 -6.02 -10.04 14.78
C HIS A 330 -5.42 -11.29 14.11
N ASP A 331 -4.74 -12.16 14.87
CA ASP A 331 -4.08 -13.38 14.36
C ASP A 331 -4.88 -14.65 14.63
N GLN A 332 -4.75 -15.63 13.73
CA GLN A 332 -5.20 -17.02 13.97
C GLN A 332 -4.09 -17.76 14.73
N PRO A 333 -4.36 -18.36 15.90
CA PRO A 333 -3.34 -19.09 16.66
C PRO A 333 -2.90 -20.37 15.92
N SER A 334 -1.61 -20.74 16.04
CA SER A 334 -1.10 -22.05 15.59
C SER A 334 -1.18 -23.08 16.71
N ASP A 335 -0.92 -24.36 16.39
CA ASP A 335 -0.84 -25.47 17.35
C ASP A 335 0.32 -25.34 18.36
N ILE A 336 1.20 -24.34 18.21
CA ILE A 336 2.26 -23.98 19.16
C ILE A 336 1.89 -22.63 19.80
N PRO A 337 1.73 -22.56 21.15
CA PRO A 337 1.43 -21.32 21.84
C PRO A 337 2.43 -20.21 21.49
N LEU A 338 1.93 -18.98 21.22
CA LEU A 338 2.70 -17.76 20.89
C LEU A 338 3.31 -17.66 19.48
N LEU A 339 3.14 -18.65 18.61
CA LEU A 339 3.63 -18.60 17.22
C LEU A 339 2.47 -18.53 16.21
N ALA A 340 2.62 -17.71 15.17
CA ALA A 340 1.74 -17.71 14.01
C ALA A 340 2.16 -18.84 13.04
N THR A 341 1.23 -19.35 12.24
CA THR A 341 1.51 -20.38 11.22
C THR A 341 2.45 -19.90 10.10
N ASN A 342 2.70 -18.59 10.00
CA ASN A 342 3.62 -17.97 9.04
C ASN A 342 4.98 -17.65 9.69
N TYR A 343 5.84 -18.66 9.82
CA TYR A 343 7.19 -18.51 10.41
C TYR A 343 8.05 -17.45 9.72
N ALA A 344 7.97 -17.32 8.39
CA ALA A 344 8.69 -16.30 7.64
C ALA A 344 8.24 -14.88 8.01
N GLY A 345 6.93 -14.69 8.21
CA GLY A 345 6.37 -13.42 8.66
C GLY A 345 6.81 -13.01 10.06
N VAL A 346 6.98 -13.96 10.99
CA VAL A 346 7.50 -13.67 12.35
C VAL A 346 8.96 -13.22 12.29
N GLY A 347 9.81 -13.92 11.53
CA GLY A 347 11.22 -13.54 11.37
C GLY A 347 11.40 -12.16 10.74
N LEU A 348 10.64 -11.86 9.69
CA LEU A 348 10.65 -10.54 9.05
C LEU A 348 10.13 -9.44 9.97
N GLU A 349 9.10 -9.70 10.79
CA GLU A 349 8.59 -8.69 11.73
C GLU A 349 9.60 -8.36 12.83
N LEU A 350 10.33 -9.36 13.35
CA LEU A 350 11.42 -9.14 14.30
C LEU A 350 12.55 -8.30 13.68
N LEU A 351 12.92 -8.59 12.43
CA LEU A 351 13.94 -7.83 11.70
C LEU A 351 13.50 -6.38 11.46
N SER A 352 12.27 -6.19 11.02
CA SER A 352 11.62 -4.88 10.88
C SER A 352 11.64 -4.10 12.20
N ARG A 353 11.35 -4.77 13.32
CA ARG A 353 11.36 -4.15 14.65
C ARG A 353 12.74 -3.65 15.06
N VAL A 354 13.77 -4.50 14.92
CA VAL A 354 15.15 -4.15 15.27
C VAL A 354 15.64 -2.97 14.42
N THR A 355 15.47 -3.05 13.11
CA THR A 355 15.90 -1.98 12.20
C THR A 355 15.11 -0.68 12.42
N SER A 356 13.81 -0.76 12.75
CA SER A 356 13.00 0.41 13.13
C SER A 356 13.47 1.07 14.44
N GLN A 357 14.00 0.30 15.39
CA GLN A 357 14.59 0.83 16.63
C GLN A 357 15.91 1.55 16.36
N GLN A 358 16.80 0.91 15.62
CA GLN A 358 18.08 1.51 15.24
C GLN A 358 17.86 2.79 14.44
N PHE A 359 16.93 2.76 13.49
CA PHE A 359 16.60 3.92 12.68
C PHE A 359 16.01 5.08 13.51
N ALA A 360 15.15 4.79 14.48
CA ALA A 360 14.61 5.81 15.39
C ALA A 360 15.72 6.48 16.23
N ILE A 361 16.70 5.71 16.71
CA ILE A 361 17.88 6.24 17.41
C ILE A 361 18.67 7.15 16.47
N LYS A 362 18.95 6.68 15.25
CA LYS A 362 19.69 7.45 14.25
C LYS A 362 19.00 8.76 13.88
N LEU A 363 17.67 8.75 13.70
CA LEU A 363 16.89 9.96 13.46
C LEU A 363 17.01 10.95 14.63
N ALA A 364 16.99 10.47 15.87
CA ALA A 364 17.18 11.32 17.04
C ALA A 364 18.59 11.92 17.11
N GLU A 365 19.63 11.15 16.77
CA GLU A 365 21.01 11.63 16.66
C GLU A 365 21.17 12.73 15.60
N GLU A 366 20.47 12.61 14.47
CA GLU A 366 20.46 13.59 13.38
C GLU A 366 19.49 14.77 13.63
N GLY A 367 18.75 14.77 14.75
CA GLY A 367 17.77 15.82 15.06
C GLY A 367 16.49 15.79 14.19
N VAL A 368 16.20 14.65 13.55
CA VAL A 368 15.03 14.45 12.69
C VAL A 368 13.86 13.90 13.53
N ALA A 369 12.80 14.70 13.68
CA ALA A 369 11.64 14.28 14.44
C ALA A 369 10.83 13.19 13.71
N ALA A 370 10.52 12.10 14.40
CA ALA A 370 9.66 11.03 13.91
C ALA A 370 8.69 10.55 14.98
N ARG A 371 7.47 10.20 14.55
CA ARG A 371 6.54 9.45 15.40
C ARG A 371 6.81 7.97 15.21
N VAL A 372 7.28 7.32 16.27
CA VAL A 372 7.61 5.89 16.23
C VAL A 372 6.67 5.12 17.13
N VAL A 373 6.02 4.10 16.58
CA VAL A 373 5.01 3.29 17.25
C VAL A 373 5.45 1.83 17.27
N TYR A 374 5.67 1.34 18.47
CA TYR A 374 6.05 -0.03 18.72
C TYR A 374 4.91 -0.77 19.41
N ARG A 375 4.21 -1.62 18.68
CA ARG A 375 3.08 -2.32 19.28
C ARG A 375 3.54 -3.46 20.21
N PRO A 376 2.80 -3.72 21.30
CA PRO A 376 3.08 -4.84 22.20
C PRO A 376 2.71 -6.20 21.57
N SER A 377 1.96 -6.20 20.47
CA SER A 377 1.63 -7.37 19.66
C SER A 377 1.40 -6.98 18.20
N GLY A 378 1.52 -7.95 17.31
CA GLY A 378 1.20 -7.79 15.90
C GLY A 378 2.16 -8.52 14.99
N THR A 379 1.58 -9.17 13.99
CA THR A 379 2.30 -9.93 12.96
C THR A 379 2.40 -9.12 11.66
N HIS A 380 3.19 -9.63 10.73
CA HIS A 380 3.40 -9.07 9.40
C HIS A 380 2.18 -9.31 8.48
N THR A 381 1.01 -8.75 8.84
CA THR A 381 -0.27 -9.02 8.17
C THR A 381 -1.13 -7.77 7.95
N TRP A 382 -2.08 -7.89 7.00
CA TRP A 382 -2.93 -6.80 6.52
C TRP A 382 -3.78 -6.07 7.56
N PRO A 383 -4.44 -6.74 8.53
CA PRO A 383 -5.27 -6.03 9.52
C PRO A 383 -4.47 -5.00 10.31
N TYR A 384 -3.23 -5.35 10.65
CA TYR A 384 -2.32 -4.47 11.37
C TYR A 384 -1.84 -3.29 10.52
N TRP A 385 -1.52 -3.51 9.25
CA TRP A 385 -1.13 -2.41 8.35
C TRP A 385 -2.29 -1.46 8.05
N GLN A 386 -3.52 -1.98 7.93
CA GLN A 386 -4.71 -1.15 7.84
C GLN A 386 -4.87 -0.29 9.10
N PHE A 387 -4.68 -0.87 10.29
CA PHE A 387 -4.76 -0.12 11.54
C PHE A 387 -3.72 1.02 11.56
N GLU A 388 -2.45 0.74 11.26
CA GLU A 388 -1.39 1.77 11.27
C GLU A 388 -1.63 2.86 10.21
N MET A 389 -2.13 2.49 9.03
CA MET A 389 -2.57 3.45 8.01
C MET A 389 -3.62 4.43 8.57
N GLN A 390 -4.56 3.95 9.37
CA GLN A 390 -5.58 4.80 10.00
C GLN A 390 -4.99 5.66 11.13
N GLN A 391 -4.07 5.12 11.93
CA GLN A 391 -3.38 5.87 13.00
C GLN A 391 -2.45 6.96 12.47
N ALA A 392 -1.82 6.73 11.32
CA ALA A 392 -0.93 7.67 10.65
C ALA A 392 -1.71 8.82 9.99
N TRP A 393 -3.00 8.63 9.67
CA TRP A 393 -3.78 9.59 8.89
C TRP A 393 -3.85 11.01 9.50
N PRO A 394 -4.08 11.23 10.81
CA PRO A 394 -4.11 12.60 11.34
C PRO A 394 -2.81 13.37 11.10
N GLN A 395 -1.66 12.69 11.22
CA GLN A 395 -0.35 13.27 10.94
C GLN A 395 -0.16 13.51 9.43
N ALA A 396 -0.52 12.53 8.59
CA ALA A 396 -0.50 12.67 7.14
C ALA A 396 -1.38 13.84 6.68
N ALA A 397 -2.61 13.94 7.18
CA ALA A 397 -3.54 15.03 6.90
C ALA A 397 -2.92 16.38 7.27
N SER A 398 -2.29 16.51 8.43
CA SER A 398 -1.59 17.74 8.81
C SER A 398 -0.49 18.11 7.83
N ALA A 399 0.41 17.17 7.51
CA ALA A 399 1.52 17.39 6.58
C ALA A 399 1.06 17.67 5.13
N LEU A 400 -0.11 17.17 4.74
CA LEU A 400 -0.74 17.41 3.43
C LEU A 400 -1.62 18.66 3.40
N GLY A 401 -1.73 19.42 4.49
CA GLY A 401 -2.56 20.64 4.56
C GLY A 401 -4.07 20.37 4.68
N LEU A 402 -4.45 19.22 5.22
CA LEU A 402 -5.82 18.71 5.35
C LEU A 402 -6.31 18.58 6.81
N ALA A 403 -5.58 19.09 7.81
CA ALA A 403 -5.99 18.96 9.22
C ALA A 403 -7.40 19.50 9.53
N GLY A 404 -7.88 20.48 8.76
CA GLY A 404 -9.23 21.03 8.86
C GLY A 404 -10.26 20.41 7.90
N ASP A 405 -9.87 19.45 7.06
CA ASP A 405 -10.78 18.84 6.08
C ASP A 405 -11.83 18.00 6.81
N LYS A 406 -13.10 18.36 6.64
CA LYS A 406 -14.24 17.66 7.22
C LYS A 406 -15.32 17.50 6.17
N VAL A 407 -16.07 16.41 6.27
CA VAL A 407 -17.29 16.24 5.50
C VAL A 407 -18.28 17.31 5.93
N ASN A 408 -18.59 18.22 5.02
CA ASN A 408 -19.70 19.14 5.17
C ASN A 408 -20.84 18.65 4.27
N CYS A 409 -21.86 18.03 4.84
CA CYS A 409 -22.97 17.53 4.06
C CYS A 409 -24.31 17.69 4.79
N ALA A 410 -25.30 18.17 4.05
CA ALA A 410 -26.70 18.06 4.39
C ALA A 410 -27.53 17.75 3.12
N VAL A 411 -28.57 16.94 3.28
CA VAL A 411 -29.40 16.44 2.16
C VAL A 411 -30.83 16.97 2.32
N TYR A 412 -31.30 17.73 1.34
CA TYR A 412 -32.59 18.42 1.41
C TYR A 412 -33.54 18.03 0.27
N GLY A 413 -34.82 18.39 0.42
CA GLY A 413 -35.84 18.31 -0.63
C GLY A 413 -35.91 16.96 -1.35
N ASN A 414 -35.92 17.00 -2.69
CA ASN A 414 -36.03 15.80 -3.52
C ASN A 414 -34.79 14.90 -3.44
N PHE A 415 -33.62 15.46 -3.10
CA PHE A 415 -32.41 14.66 -2.86
C PHE A 415 -32.57 13.82 -1.60
N LYS A 416 -33.21 14.34 -0.54
CA LYS A 416 -33.48 13.59 0.69
C LYS A 416 -34.37 12.38 0.43
N LYS A 417 -35.41 12.54 -0.39
CA LYS A 417 -36.31 11.45 -0.80
C LYS A 417 -35.56 10.38 -1.60
N ALA A 418 -34.75 10.78 -2.58
CA ALA A 418 -33.95 9.85 -3.39
C ALA A 418 -32.87 9.14 -2.55
N ALA A 419 -32.19 9.85 -1.66
CA ALA A 419 -31.20 9.29 -0.74
C ALA A 419 -31.83 8.27 0.21
N ALA A 420 -33.00 8.58 0.79
CA ALA A 420 -33.73 7.66 1.66
C ALA A 420 -34.16 6.38 0.92
N LYS A 421 -34.70 6.52 -0.29
CA LYS A 421 -35.08 5.39 -1.15
C LYS A 421 -33.89 4.45 -1.44
N HIS A 422 -32.70 5.01 -1.60
CA HIS A 422 -31.50 4.29 -2.04
C HIS A 422 -30.40 4.19 -0.96
N LYS A 423 -30.77 4.31 0.33
CA LYS A 423 -29.82 4.40 1.46
C LYS A 423 -28.79 3.28 1.48
N LYS A 424 -29.21 2.04 1.17
CA LYS A 424 -28.33 0.85 1.17
C LYS A 424 -27.22 0.93 0.12
N VAL A 425 -27.47 1.59 -1.01
CA VAL A 425 -26.53 1.66 -2.13
C VAL A 425 -25.70 2.93 -2.07
N LEU A 426 -26.29 4.06 -1.69
CA LEU A 426 -25.60 5.34 -1.63
C LEU A 426 -24.75 5.51 -0.36
N GLY A 427 -25.21 5.02 0.79
CA GLY A 427 -24.56 5.25 2.07
C GLY A 427 -24.60 6.71 2.51
N ASN A 428 -23.56 7.15 3.21
CA ASN A 428 -23.46 8.50 3.75
C ASN A 428 -23.21 9.53 2.64
N CYS A 429 -23.66 10.75 2.88
CA CYS A 429 -23.44 11.85 1.96
C CYS A 429 -22.06 12.49 2.21
N LEU A 430 -21.45 13.02 1.15
CA LEU A 430 -20.06 13.50 1.14
C LEU A 430 -19.94 15.01 0.94
N THR A 431 -20.88 15.59 0.20
CA THR A 431 -20.83 17.00 -0.20
C THR A 431 -22.18 17.66 0.04
N PRO A 432 -22.25 18.99 0.11
CA PRO A 432 -23.49 19.70 -0.21
C PRO A 432 -23.89 19.39 -1.66
N ASP A 433 -25.11 19.71 -2.04
CA ASP A 433 -25.49 19.65 -3.45
C ASP A 433 -24.85 20.83 -4.22
N TYR A 434 -24.38 20.56 -5.43
CA TYR A 434 -23.62 21.48 -6.27
C TYR A 434 -24.21 21.55 -7.67
N ALA A 435 -23.93 22.66 -8.38
CA ALA A 435 -24.43 22.86 -9.74
C ALA A 435 -23.68 21.95 -10.73
N VAL A 436 -24.42 21.42 -11.71
CA VAL A 436 -23.87 20.71 -12.87
C VAL A 436 -24.58 21.20 -14.14
N PRO A 437 -24.03 20.99 -15.34
CA PRO A 437 -24.72 21.33 -16.57
C PRO A 437 -26.15 20.76 -16.62
N GLY A 438 -27.14 21.64 -16.67
CA GLY A 438 -28.57 21.30 -16.74
C GLY A 438 -29.21 20.80 -15.44
N GLY A 439 -28.53 20.83 -14.30
CA GLY A 439 -29.10 20.34 -13.04
C GLY A 439 -28.23 20.58 -11.81
N ARG A 440 -28.44 19.75 -10.79
CA ARG A 440 -27.67 19.73 -9.55
C ARG A 440 -27.25 18.30 -9.26
N ALA A 441 -26.15 18.13 -8.55
CA ALA A 441 -25.68 16.82 -8.12
C ALA A 441 -25.26 16.85 -6.65
N GLN A 442 -25.25 15.69 -6.02
CA GLN A 442 -24.74 15.52 -4.67
C GLN A 442 -24.04 14.17 -4.58
N ASP A 443 -22.88 14.18 -3.93
CA ASP A 443 -22.02 13.01 -3.84
C ASP A 443 -22.30 12.24 -2.55
N PHE A 444 -22.27 10.91 -2.66
CA PHE A 444 -22.44 9.95 -1.59
C PHE A 444 -21.35 8.89 -1.68
N PHE A 445 -21.15 8.10 -0.62
CA PHE A 445 -20.13 7.04 -0.55
C PHE A 445 -20.21 6.06 -1.74
N GLY A 446 -21.41 5.64 -2.12
CA GLY A 446 -21.67 4.65 -3.18
C GLY A 446 -21.91 5.22 -4.58
N GLY A 447 -21.99 6.54 -4.74
CA GLY A 447 -22.21 7.16 -6.04
C GLY A 447 -22.73 8.59 -5.95
N ARG A 448 -23.55 8.99 -6.91
CA ARG A 448 -24.06 10.36 -7.02
C ARG A 448 -25.57 10.37 -7.25
N ILE A 449 -26.24 11.33 -6.64
CA ILE A 449 -27.60 11.72 -7.02
C ILE A 449 -27.46 12.92 -7.96
N ILE A 450 -28.14 12.88 -9.11
CA ILE A 450 -28.12 13.96 -10.10
C ILE A 450 -29.55 14.30 -10.48
N SER A 451 -29.94 15.57 -10.36
CA SER A 451 -31.23 16.05 -10.81
C SER A 451 -31.25 16.21 -12.32
N GLY A 452 -32.32 15.73 -12.93
CA GLY A 452 -32.60 15.91 -14.35
C GLY A 452 -34.09 16.11 -14.61
N PRO A 453 -34.52 16.04 -15.88
CA PRO A 453 -35.90 16.31 -16.29
C PRO A 453 -36.94 15.44 -15.59
N LYS A 454 -36.56 14.21 -15.20
CA LYS A 454 -37.41 13.24 -14.49
C LYS A 454 -37.18 13.25 -12.97
N GLY A 455 -36.69 14.36 -12.43
CA GLY A 455 -36.26 14.49 -11.04
C GLY A 455 -34.90 13.84 -10.75
N PRO A 456 -34.49 13.75 -9.48
CA PRO A 456 -33.23 13.13 -9.08
C PRO A 456 -33.16 11.65 -9.47
N LYS A 457 -31.99 11.23 -9.96
CA LYS A 457 -31.64 9.84 -10.27
C LYS A 457 -30.29 9.48 -9.68
N ILE A 458 -30.14 8.22 -9.28
CA ILE A 458 -28.86 7.71 -8.79
C ILE A 458 -28.02 7.17 -9.94
N VAL A 459 -26.72 7.46 -9.89
CA VAL A 459 -25.71 6.83 -10.75
C VAL A 459 -24.58 6.33 -9.86
N VAL A 460 -24.37 5.00 -9.84
CA VAL A 460 -23.56 4.30 -8.83
C VAL A 460 -22.64 3.27 -9.48
N GLY A 461 -21.67 2.77 -8.71
CA GLY A 461 -20.81 1.67 -9.13
C GLY A 461 -20.13 1.87 -10.48
N ALA A 462 -19.97 0.79 -11.24
CA ALA A 462 -19.29 0.80 -12.54
C ALA A 462 -19.99 1.70 -13.57
N ILE A 463 -21.32 1.76 -13.58
CA ILE A 463 -22.07 2.68 -14.45
C ILE A 463 -21.74 4.13 -14.11
N GLY A 464 -21.67 4.47 -12.82
CA GLY A 464 -21.21 5.77 -12.34
C GLY A 464 -19.78 6.09 -12.75
N GLY A 465 -18.90 5.09 -12.76
CA GLY A 465 -17.55 5.21 -13.29
C GLY A 465 -17.53 5.55 -14.78
N ALA A 466 -18.18 4.73 -15.61
CA ALA A 466 -18.28 4.96 -17.06
C ALA A 466 -18.93 6.30 -17.40
N TYR A 467 -19.99 6.68 -16.67
CA TYR A 467 -20.64 7.98 -16.83
C TYR A 467 -19.69 9.13 -16.51
N SER A 468 -18.86 8.99 -15.47
CA SER A 468 -17.87 10.00 -15.10
C SER A 468 -16.75 10.10 -16.15
N GLY A 469 -16.25 8.96 -16.63
CA GLY A 469 -15.27 8.91 -17.71
C GLY A 469 -15.78 9.47 -19.03
N ALA A 470 -17.10 9.44 -19.26
CA ALA A 470 -17.75 10.07 -20.40
C ALA A 470 -18.03 11.58 -20.20
N GLY A 471 -17.55 12.21 -19.12
CA GLY A 471 -17.76 13.65 -18.86
C GLY A 471 -19.02 13.98 -18.04
N GLY A 472 -19.74 12.97 -17.54
CA GLY A 472 -20.89 13.14 -16.65
C GLY A 472 -22.02 14.00 -17.27
N PRO A 473 -22.66 14.88 -16.49
CA PRO A 473 -23.77 15.73 -16.97
C PRO A 473 -23.43 16.63 -18.15
N GLY A 474 -22.20 17.14 -18.21
CA GLY A 474 -21.70 17.94 -19.34
C GLY A 474 -21.26 17.09 -20.54
N GLY A 475 -21.25 15.78 -20.40
CA GLY A 475 -20.83 14.84 -21.43
C GLY A 475 -21.88 14.58 -22.50
N PRO A 476 -21.56 13.70 -23.47
CA PRO A 476 -22.42 13.41 -24.61
C PRO A 476 -23.71 12.70 -24.21
N LEU A 477 -23.76 12.01 -23.06
CA LEU A 477 -24.97 11.33 -22.57
C LEU A 477 -25.99 12.30 -21.93
N GLY A 478 -25.53 13.43 -21.39
CA GLY A 478 -26.38 14.37 -20.65
C GLY A 478 -26.81 13.85 -19.27
N LEU A 479 -27.93 14.35 -18.76
CA LEU A 479 -28.44 14.01 -17.43
C LEU A 479 -29.05 12.60 -17.38
N PRO A 480 -28.97 11.89 -16.25
CA PRO A 480 -29.63 10.60 -16.09
C PRO A 480 -31.16 10.75 -16.11
N THR A 481 -31.83 9.81 -16.76
CA THR A 481 -33.29 9.73 -16.89
C THR A 481 -33.90 8.54 -16.13
N SER A 482 -33.07 7.59 -15.67
CA SER A 482 -33.47 6.48 -14.79
C SER A 482 -32.52 6.31 -13.61
N ASP A 483 -33.04 5.70 -12.53
CA ASP A 483 -32.19 5.04 -11.52
C ASP A 483 -31.49 3.82 -12.19
N GLU A 484 -30.62 3.12 -11.46
CA GLU A 484 -30.04 1.88 -11.97
C GLU A 484 -31.11 0.78 -12.01
N LEU A 485 -31.31 0.19 -13.18
CA LEU A 485 -32.30 -0.84 -13.47
C LEU A 485 -31.63 -2.18 -13.82
N SER A 486 -32.32 -3.29 -13.61
CA SER A 486 -31.86 -4.62 -14.02
C SER A 486 -32.19 -4.89 -15.48
N THR A 487 -31.28 -5.52 -16.22
CA THR A 487 -31.56 -6.05 -17.55
C THR A 487 -32.63 -7.15 -17.49
N ARG A 488 -33.27 -7.46 -18.63
CA ARG A 488 -34.35 -8.47 -18.71
C ARG A 488 -33.89 -9.86 -18.25
N ASP A 489 -32.65 -10.23 -18.59
CA ASP A 489 -32.02 -11.49 -18.17
C ASP A 489 -31.52 -11.47 -16.72
N ARG A 490 -31.62 -10.32 -16.02
CA ARG A 490 -31.15 -10.07 -14.65
C ARG A 490 -29.64 -10.31 -14.44
N LYS A 491 -28.86 -10.45 -15.51
CA LYS A 491 -27.40 -10.65 -15.45
C LYS A 491 -26.61 -9.35 -15.50
N GLY A 492 -27.28 -8.25 -15.85
CA GLY A 492 -26.68 -6.92 -15.96
C GLY A 492 -27.54 -5.82 -15.34
N ARG A 493 -26.97 -4.63 -15.35
CA ARG A 493 -27.55 -3.39 -14.86
C ARG A 493 -27.47 -2.31 -15.93
N TYR A 494 -28.35 -1.31 -15.89
CA TYR A 494 -28.27 -0.18 -16.79
C TYR A 494 -28.87 1.10 -16.20
N ASN A 495 -28.36 2.25 -16.66
CA ASN A 495 -29.00 3.55 -16.50
C ASN A 495 -29.30 4.12 -17.89
N THR A 496 -30.43 4.80 -18.04
CA THR A 496 -30.73 5.63 -19.21
C THR A 496 -30.37 7.08 -18.92
N PHE A 497 -29.94 7.78 -19.96
CA PHE A 497 -29.58 9.19 -19.96
C PHE A 497 -30.39 9.92 -21.04
N GLN A 498 -30.24 11.23 -21.16
CA GLN A 498 -30.96 12.02 -22.16
C GLN A 498 -30.63 11.59 -23.60
N ARG A 499 -29.37 11.20 -23.86
CA ARG A 499 -28.85 10.90 -25.19
C ARG A 499 -28.10 9.55 -25.20
N GLY A 500 -28.70 8.54 -24.59
CA GLY A 500 -28.15 7.19 -24.59
C GLY A 500 -28.41 6.39 -23.32
N ARG A 501 -27.71 5.27 -23.19
CA ARG A 501 -27.73 4.40 -22.01
C ARG A 501 -26.35 3.83 -21.73
N ILE A 502 -26.10 3.49 -20.47
CA ILE A 502 -24.92 2.70 -20.08
C ILE A 502 -25.43 1.39 -19.52
N THR A 503 -24.88 0.28 -19.99
CA THR A 503 -25.12 -1.05 -19.43
C THR A 503 -23.86 -1.54 -18.73
N TRP A 504 -24.03 -2.44 -17.76
CA TRP A 504 -22.96 -3.14 -17.08
C TRP A 504 -23.31 -4.61 -16.91
N ASP A 505 -22.35 -5.50 -17.13
CA ASP A 505 -22.43 -6.89 -16.71
C ASP A 505 -21.07 -7.38 -16.21
N ALA A 506 -21.07 -8.45 -15.43
CA ALA A 506 -19.86 -8.96 -14.79
C ALA A 506 -18.82 -9.52 -15.77
N LYS A 507 -19.23 -9.94 -16.97
CA LYS A 507 -18.37 -10.55 -17.98
C LYS A 507 -17.71 -9.50 -18.87
N ASN A 508 -18.46 -8.49 -19.29
CA ASN A 508 -18.04 -7.52 -20.31
C ASN A 508 -17.79 -6.12 -19.75
N GLY A 509 -18.03 -5.88 -18.46
CA GLY A 509 -17.89 -4.56 -17.87
C GLY A 509 -18.96 -3.58 -18.38
N THR A 510 -18.60 -2.30 -18.47
CA THR A 510 -19.52 -1.26 -18.92
C THR A 510 -19.49 -1.06 -20.44
N LYS A 511 -20.66 -0.78 -21.03
CA LYS A 511 -20.81 -0.39 -22.44
C LYS A 511 -21.69 0.85 -22.54
N ILE A 512 -21.26 1.80 -23.36
CA ILE A 512 -21.97 3.05 -23.62
C ILE A 512 -22.67 2.94 -24.99
N PHE A 513 -23.98 3.18 -25.01
CA PHE A 513 -24.79 3.28 -26.23
C PHE A 513 -25.30 4.71 -26.33
N ARG A 514 -25.07 5.37 -27.47
CA ARG A 514 -25.54 6.74 -27.73
C ARG A 514 -26.79 6.71 -28.57
#